data_AF-A0A1Q1FIM5-F1
#
_entry.id   AF-A0A1Q1FIM5-F1
#
_cell.length_a   1.000
_cell.length_b   1.000
_cell.length_c   1.000
_cell.angle_alpha   90.00
_cell.angle_beta   90.00
_cell.angle_gamma   90.00
#
_symmetry.space_group_name_H-M   'P 1'
#
loop_
_entity.id
_entity.type
_entity.pdbx_description
1 polymer ?
#
loop_
_entity_poly.entity_id
_entity_poly.type
_entity_poly.pdbx_seq_one_letter_code
_entity_poly.pdbx_strand_id
1 'polypeptide(L)'
;MSAELPVDASDDPRLHTDHVRHLPGDGDARAVTLVGVVHDHPASRYRVHELVAALDPAVLAVEVAPLALPLFQGYAADERDLPAFGGEVSAAIAAAEDARVVGIDGVDAEFLETLAREILDERPDPATLSRVGASVLGVVRSAVTCRLGATVASATGLRLEVDEPVTHETTLADPPERQADDERSQLNRSLTLLRCADPPEPVRIRDDVRDECMASRLADLRTEGEVVAVVGRGHLDPLSERLGE
;
A
#
# COMPACT_ATOMS: atom_id res chain seq x y z
N MET A 1 -12.89 10.75 15.37
CA MET A 1 -12.77 9.98 16.62
C MET A 1 -11.65 8.98 16.39
N SER A 2 -10.58 9.02 17.18
CA SER A 2 -9.49 8.04 17.05
C SER A 2 -10.06 6.66 17.38
N ALA A 3 -9.99 5.71 16.45
CA ALA A 3 -10.31 4.34 16.75
C ALA A 3 -9.27 3.78 17.72
N GLU A 4 -9.72 3.16 18.81
CA GLU A 4 -8.83 2.35 19.63
C GLU A 4 -8.30 1.23 18.75
N LEU A 5 -6.97 1.08 18.70
CA LEU A 5 -6.36 -0.02 17.98
C LEU A 5 -6.67 -1.32 18.72
N PRO A 6 -6.92 -2.43 18.00
CA PRO A 6 -7.19 -3.74 18.61
C PRO A 6 -5.95 -4.37 19.26
N VAL A 7 -4.79 -3.72 19.14
CA VAL A 7 -3.52 -4.08 19.76
C VAL A 7 -3.17 -3.04 20.81
N ASP A 8 -2.45 -3.46 21.86
CA ASP A 8 -1.94 -2.54 22.87
C ASP A 8 -0.84 -1.66 22.27
N ALA A 9 -1.27 -0.59 21.60
CA ALA A 9 -0.41 0.41 21.01
C ALA A 9 0.25 1.32 22.05
N SER A 10 -0.08 1.15 23.34
CA SER A 10 0.44 2.01 24.40
C SER A 10 1.88 1.68 24.76
N ASP A 11 2.33 0.45 24.50
CA ASP A 11 3.66 -0.04 24.86
C ASP A 11 4.65 -0.16 23.69
N ASP A 12 4.20 -0.20 22.43
CA ASP A 12 5.09 -0.27 21.26
C ASP A 12 5.02 1.01 20.39
N PRO A 13 6.11 1.81 20.32
CA PRO A 13 6.11 3.08 19.60
C PRO A 13 5.92 2.91 18.08
N ARG A 14 6.06 1.69 17.55
CA ARG A 14 5.81 1.38 16.13
C ARG A 14 4.32 1.24 15.84
N LEU A 15 3.44 1.09 16.83
CA LEU A 15 1.99 0.92 16.63
C LEU A 15 1.21 2.25 16.71
N HIS A 16 1.85 3.38 16.41
CA HIS A 16 1.22 4.69 16.54
C HIS A 16 -0.03 4.86 15.66
N THR A 17 -1.09 5.45 16.22
CA THR A 17 -2.41 5.61 15.58
C THR A 17 -2.41 6.47 14.33
N ASP A 18 -1.39 7.33 14.15
CA ASP A 18 -1.27 8.20 12.97
C ASP A 18 -1.22 7.42 11.65
N HIS A 19 -0.80 6.15 11.71
CA HIS A 19 -0.70 5.24 10.58
C HIS A 19 -1.98 4.44 10.32
N VAL A 20 -3.05 4.64 11.11
CA VAL A 20 -4.26 3.83 10.99
C VAL A 20 -5.48 4.72 10.84
N ARG A 21 -6.36 4.37 9.90
CA ARG A 21 -7.70 4.96 9.76
C ARG A 21 -8.70 3.83 9.80
N HIS A 22 -9.67 3.94 10.71
CA HIS A 22 -10.76 2.98 10.80
C HIS A 22 -12.04 3.64 10.30
N LEU A 23 -12.64 3.04 9.28
CA LEU A 23 -13.92 3.45 8.74
C LEU A 23 -14.95 2.40 9.17
N PRO A 24 -15.91 2.77 10.04
CA PRO A 24 -16.94 1.84 10.46
C PRO A 24 -17.82 1.44 9.28
N GLY A 25 -18.40 0.24 9.34
CA GLY A 25 -19.40 -0.19 8.37
C GLY A 25 -20.69 0.64 8.47
N ASP A 26 -21.40 0.76 7.35
CA ASP A 26 -22.73 1.36 7.28
C ASP A 26 -23.65 0.53 6.35
N GLY A 27 -24.86 0.24 6.82
CA GLY A 27 -25.80 -0.65 6.12
C GLY A 27 -25.22 -2.03 5.81
N ASP A 28 -25.10 -2.35 4.51
CA ASP A 28 -24.54 -3.60 4.01
C ASP A 28 -23.00 -3.57 3.91
N ALA A 29 -22.37 -2.41 4.05
CA ALA A 29 -20.93 -2.26 4.04
C ALA A 29 -20.32 -2.61 5.40
N ARG A 30 -19.26 -3.41 5.39
CA ARG A 30 -18.45 -3.75 6.57
C ARG A 30 -17.37 -2.71 6.81
N ALA A 31 -16.72 -2.82 7.97
CA ALA A 31 -15.66 -1.91 8.35
C ALA A 31 -14.42 -2.07 7.44
N VAL A 32 -13.73 -0.96 7.22
CA VAL A 32 -12.44 -0.91 6.53
C VAL A 32 -11.41 -0.30 7.48
N THR A 33 -10.32 -1.01 7.71
CA THR A 33 -9.17 -0.47 8.45
C THR A 33 -8.01 -0.27 7.49
N LEU A 34 -7.66 1.00 7.24
CA LEU A 34 -6.51 1.38 6.43
C LEU A 34 -5.25 1.43 7.32
N VAL A 35 -4.18 0.78 6.89
CA VAL A 35 -2.87 0.76 7.55
C VAL A 35 -1.84 1.38 6.61
N GLY A 36 -1.38 2.58 6.95
CA GLY A 36 -0.39 3.37 6.24
C GLY A 36 1.03 2.90 6.49
N VAL A 37 1.76 2.60 5.41
CA VAL A 37 3.15 2.15 5.46
C VAL A 37 4.13 3.14 4.83
N VAL A 38 5.33 3.17 5.37
CA VAL A 38 6.51 3.65 4.68
C VAL A 38 7.18 2.44 4.04
N HIS A 39 7.35 2.48 2.71
CA HIS A 39 7.90 1.35 1.96
C HIS A 39 9.30 0.97 2.47
N ASP A 40 9.53 -0.33 2.56
CA ASP A 40 10.74 -1.01 3.01
C ASP A 40 11.15 -0.68 4.47
N HIS A 41 10.27 -0.05 5.26
CA HIS A 41 10.61 0.39 6.60
C HIS A 41 10.29 -0.67 7.67
N PRO A 42 11.23 -1.02 8.58
CA PRO A 42 11.02 -2.09 9.57
C PRO A 42 9.87 -1.81 10.55
N ALA A 43 9.64 -0.55 10.95
CA ALA A 43 8.49 -0.19 11.77
C ALA A 43 7.15 -0.46 11.07
N SER A 44 7.07 -0.17 9.77
CA SER A 44 5.88 -0.43 8.96
C SER A 44 5.64 -1.93 8.79
N ARG A 45 6.70 -2.70 8.51
CA ARG A 45 6.62 -4.16 8.44
C ARG A 45 6.10 -4.78 9.75
N TYR A 46 6.64 -4.35 10.88
CA TYR A 46 6.17 -4.81 12.19
C TYR A 46 4.69 -4.44 12.43
N ARG A 47 4.35 -3.17 12.23
CA ARG A 47 2.98 -2.66 12.44
C ARG A 47 1.95 -3.42 11.62
N VAL A 48 2.23 -3.63 10.34
CA VAL A 48 1.31 -4.33 9.44
C VAL A 48 1.10 -5.76 9.89
N HIS A 49 2.19 -6.48 10.23
CA HIS A 49 2.08 -7.84 10.74
C HIS A 49 1.18 -7.91 11.99
N GLU A 50 1.47 -7.10 13.01
CA GLU A 50 0.72 -7.12 14.28
C GLU A 50 -0.74 -6.71 14.09
N LEU A 51 -1.01 -5.67 13.32
CA LEU A 51 -2.38 -5.20 13.09
C LEU A 51 -3.20 -6.18 12.28
N VAL A 52 -2.63 -6.75 11.21
CA VAL A 52 -3.34 -7.72 10.36
C VAL A 52 -3.64 -8.99 11.15
N ALA A 53 -2.67 -9.52 11.90
CA ALA A 53 -2.86 -10.70 12.73
C ALA A 53 -3.92 -10.45 13.84
N ALA A 54 -3.92 -9.28 14.45
CA ALA A 54 -4.89 -8.95 15.51
C ALA A 54 -6.30 -8.66 14.98
N LEU A 55 -6.42 -8.10 13.77
CA LEU A 55 -7.70 -7.77 13.15
C LEU A 55 -8.36 -8.99 12.50
N ASP A 56 -7.59 -10.00 12.10
CA ASP A 56 -8.08 -11.23 11.44
C ASP A 56 -9.11 -10.94 10.32
N PRO A 57 -8.72 -10.18 9.28
CA PRO A 57 -9.68 -9.69 8.30
C PRO A 57 -10.20 -10.79 7.39
N ALA A 58 -11.46 -10.67 6.96
CA ALA A 58 -11.99 -11.50 5.88
C ALA A 58 -11.29 -11.23 4.54
N VAL A 59 -10.92 -9.97 4.30
CA VAL A 59 -10.22 -9.52 3.09
C VAL A 59 -8.99 -8.70 3.47
N LEU A 60 -7.83 -9.10 2.96
CA LEU A 60 -6.60 -8.30 2.98
C LEU A 60 -6.43 -7.62 1.62
N ALA A 61 -6.62 -6.31 1.58
CA ALA A 61 -6.31 -5.48 0.42
C ALA A 61 -4.88 -4.93 0.52
N VAL A 62 -4.10 -5.01 -0.56
CA VAL A 62 -2.72 -4.49 -0.59
C VAL A 62 -2.51 -3.57 -1.80
N GLU A 63 -1.79 -2.47 -1.60
CA GLU A 63 -1.38 -1.54 -2.67
C GLU A 63 -0.34 -2.18 -3.60
N VAL A 64 -0.78 -3.18 -4.35
CA VAL A 64 0.00 -3.88 -5.36
C VAL A 64 -0.91 -4.19 -6.53
N ALA A 65 -0.36 -4.16 -7.74
CA ALA A 65 -1.07 -4.59 -8.94
C ALA A 65 -1.48 -6.07 -8.81
N PRO A 66 -2.72 -6.45 -9.15
CA PRO A 66 -3.17 -7.85 -9.12
C PRO A 66 -2.21 -8.83 -9.83
N LEU A 67 -1.54 -8.36 -10.89
CA LEU A 67 -0.54 -9.14 -11.63
C LEU A 67 0.75 -9.40 -10.85
N ALA A 68 1.15 -8.49 -9.98
CA ALA A 68 2.35 -8.60 -9.15
C ALA A 68 2.08 -9.34 -7.83
N LEU A 69 0.82 -9.42 -7.38
CA LEU A 69 0.44 -10.05 -6.11
C LEU A 69 1.03 -11.46 -5.88
N PRO A 70 1.07 -12.37 -6.87
CA PRO A 70 1.62 -13.72 -6.65
C PRO A 70 3.11 -13.74 -6.30
N LEU A 71 3.87 -12.70 -6.65
CA LEU A 71 5.26 -12.57 -6.24
C LEU A 71 5.35 -12.41 -4.71
N PHE A 72 4.55 -11.50 -4.16
CA PHE A 72 4.50 -11.20 -2.72
C PHE A 72 3.90 -12.37 -1.92
N GLN A 73 2.92 -13.09 -2.48
CA GLN A 73 2.42 -14.34 -1.88
C GLN A 73 3.54 -15.40 -1.79
N GLY A 74 4.40 -15.49 -2.82
CA GLY A 74 5.57 -16.37 -2.80
C GLY A 74 6.61 -15.97 -1.75
N TYR A 75 6.73 -14.68 -1.44
CA TYR A 75 7.59 -14.18 -0.36
C TYR A 75 7.01 -14.45 1.02
N ALA A 76 5.70 -14.26 1.20
CA ALA A 76 5.00 -14.51 2.44
C ALA A 76 5.05 -15.98 2.89
N ALA A 77 5.08 -16.93 1.94
CA ALA A 77 5.13 -18.36 2.24
C ALA A 77 6.42 -18.85 2.94
N ASP A 78 7.46 -18.02 3.03
CA ASP A 78 8.72 -18.34 3.73
C ASP A 78 9.07 -17.24 4.76
N GLU A 79 8.35 -17.25 5.89
CA GLU A 79 8.47 -16.28 6.99
C GLU A 79 9.91 -16.05 7.48
N ARG A 80 10.78 -17.06 7.31
CA ARG A 80 12.17 -17.03 7.79
C ARG A 80 13.06 -16.08 7.01
N ASP A 81 12.66 -15.64 5.82
CA ASP A 81 13.50 -14.86 4.92
C ASP A 81 12.66 -13.90 4.04
N LEU A 82 11.73 -13.16 4.68
CA LEU A 82 10.98 -12.10 4.01
C LEU A 82 11.96 -11.06 3.42
N PRO A 83 11.79 -10.67 2.14
CA PRO A 83 12.73 -9.81 1.44
C PRO A 83 12.87 -8.44 2.11
N ALA A 84 14.01 -7.79 1.85
CA ALA A 84 14.24 -6.41 2.27
C ALA A 84 13.26 -5.43 1.59
N PHE A 85 12.84 -5.74 0.36
CA PHE A 85 11.91 -4.97 -0.44
C PHE A 85 10.47 -5.52 -0.39
N GLY A 86 9.47 -4.64 -0.23
CA GLY A 86 8.05 -5.02 -0.17
C GLY A 86 7.75 -5.98 0.98
N GLY A 87 8.54 -5.85 2.05
CA GLY A 87 8.47 -6.68 3.23
C GLY A 87 7.21 -6.44 4.03
N GLU A 88 6.61 -5.24 3.94
CA GLU A 88 5.33 -4.90 4.59
C GLU A 88 4.17 -5.64 3.94
N VAL A 89 4.07 -5.62 2.60
CA VAL A 89 3.03 -6.36 1.87
C VAL A 89 3.17 -7.87 2.13
N SER A 90 4.38 -8.40 2.04
CA SER A 90 4.62 -9.83 2.29
C SER A 90 4.35 -10.21 3.75
N ALA A 91 4.69 -9.33 4.71
CA ALA A 91 4.36 -9.53 6.12
C ALA A 91 2.85 -9.46 6.38
N ALA A 92 2.12 -8.58 5.69
CA ALA A 92 0.66 -8.52 5.74
C ALA A 92 0.07 -9.86 5.31
N ILE A 93 0.52 -10.37 4.17
CA ILE A 93 0.03 -11.63 3.59
C ILE A 93 0.36 -12.80 4.52
N ALA A 94 1.56 -12.83 5.11
CA ALA A 94 1.94 -13.87 6.07
C ALA A 94 1.09 -13.83 7.34
N ALA A 95 0.72 -12.64 7.81
CA ALA A 95 -0.14 -12.46 8.99
C ALA A 95 -1.62 -12.77 8.74
N ALA A 96 -2.06 -12.87 7.49
CA ALA A 96 -3.46 -13.03 7.10
C ALA A 96 -3.77 -14.47 6.65
N GLU A 97 -3.64 -15.43 7.57
CA GLU A 97 -3.68 -16.88 7.26
C GLU A 97 -4.92 -17.32 6.47
N ASP A 98 -6.12 -16.86 6.88
CA ASP A 98 -7.40 -17.26 6.29
C ASP A 98 -8.05 -16.18 5.40
N ALA A 99 -7.39 -15.03 5.21
CA ALA A 99 -7.96 -13.90 4.50
C ALA A 99 -7.90 -14.10 2.97
N ARG A 100 -8.92 -13.57 2.27
CA ARG A 100 -8.82 -13.38 0.82
C ARG A 100 -7.89 -12.20 0.54
N VAL A 101 -6.72 -12.47 -0.04
CA VAL A 101 -5.75 -11.43 -0.42
C VAL A 101 -6.05 -10.86 -1.81
N VAL A 102 -6.13 -9.53 -1.92
CA VAL A 102 -6.46 -8.81 -3.16
C VAL A 102 -5.50 -7.63 -3.37
N GLY A 103 -4.94 -7.51 -4.58
CA GLY A 103 -4.19 -6.32 -4.99
C GLY A 103 -5.16 -5.24 -5.47
N ILE A 104 -5.04 -4.01 -4.95
CA ILE A 104 -5.97 -2.91 -5.25
C ILE A 104 -5.36 -1.80 -6.10
N ASP A 105 -4.06 -1.85 -6.43
CA ASP A 105 -3.36 -0.78 -7.16
C ASP A 105 -2.83 -1.27 -8.51
N GLY A 106 -3.68 -1.21 -9.55
CA GLY A 106 -3.32 -1.67 -10.88
C GLY A 106 -3.92 -0.85 -12.00
N VAL A 107 -3.28 -0.95 -13.17
CA VAL A 107 -3.78 -0.41 -14.44
C VAL A 107 -4.76 -1.42 -15.03
N ASP A 108 -6.05 -1.20 -14.80
CA ASP A 108 -7.15 -1.96 -15.39
C ASP A 108 -8.10 -1.04 -16.20
N ALA A 109 -9.24 -1.58 -16.62
CA ALA A 109 -10.20 -0.83 -17.42
C ALA A 109 -10.76 0.39 -16.66
N GLU A 110 -11.05 0.24 -15.37
CA GLU A 110 -11.56 1.30 -14.50
C GLU A 110 -10.51 2.41 -14.34
N PHE A 111 -9.24 2.05 -14.14
CA PHE A 111 -8.13 2.99 -14.11
C PHE A 111 -8.02 3.79 -15.41
N LEU A 112 -8.09 3.12 -16.56
CA LEU A 112 -7.99 3.78 -17.87
C LEU A 112 -9.19 4.69 -18.14
N GLU A 113 -10.39 4.27 -17.75
CA GLU A 113 -11.61 5.08 -17.86
C GLU A 113 -11.53 6.33 -16.98
N THR A 114 -11.14 6.17 -15.71
CA THR A 114 -11.00 7.27 -14.75
C THR A 114 -9.90 8.24 -15.20
N LEU A 115 -8.75 7.73 -15.64
CA LEU A 115 -7.68 8.55 -16.20
C LEU A 115 -8.13 9.34 -17.43
N ALA A 116 -8.94 8.73 -18.31
CA ALA A 116 -9.46 9.42 -19.48
C ALA A 116 -10.44 10.53 -19.10
N ARG A 117 -11.30 10.31 -18.09
CA ARG A 117 -12.19 11.34 -17.54
C ARG A 117 -11.39 12.52 -17.00
N GLU A 118 -10.40 12.26 -16.15
CA GLU A 118 -9.56 13.30 -15.53
C GLU A 118 -8.82 14.13 -16.60
N ILE A 119 -8.24 13.46 -17.60
CA ILE A 119 -7.58 14.12 -18.73
C ILE A 119 -8.55 15.01 -19.53
N LEU A 120 -9.80 14.57 -19.73
CA LEU A 120 -10.80 15.34 -20.49
C LEU A 120 -11.27 16.57 -19.71
N ASP A 121 -11.33 16.47 -18.38
CA ASP A 121 -11.78 17.53 -17.50
C ASP A 121 -10.68 18.58 -17.27
N GLU A 122 -9.46 18.16 -16.93
CA GLU A 122 -8.33 19.07 -16.68
C GLU A 122 -7.69 19.63 -17.97
N ARG A 123 -7.79 18.88 -19.09
CA ARG A 123 -7.20 19.22 -20.40
C ARG A 123 -5.71 19.60 -20.30
N PRO A 124 -4.85 18.71 -19.76
CA PRO A 124 -3.45 19.01 -19.57
C PRO A 124 -2.71 19.17 -20.91
N ASP A 125 -1.54 19.83 -20.85
CA ASP A 125 -0.71 20.02 -22.04
C ASP A 125 -0.17 18.69 -22.62
N PRO A 126 0.19 18.64 -23.92
CA PRO A 126 0.67 17.42 -24.56
C PRO A 126 1.93 16.80 -23.92
N ALA A 127 2.79 17.61 -23.30
CA ALA A 127 3.98 17.09 -22.63
C ALA A 127 3.60 16.38 -21.33
N THR A 128 2.60 16.88 -20.60
CA THR A 128 2.02 16.21 -19.44
C THR A 128 1.35 14.89 -19.82
N LEU A 129 0.56 14.85 -20.90
CA LEU A 129 -0.02 13.60 -21.42
C LEU A 129 1.04 12.55 -21.77
N SER A 130 2.13 12.96 -22.43
CA SER A 130 3.24 12.08 -22.77
C SER A 130 3.92 11.49 -21.52
N ARG A 131 4.14 12.32 -20.49
CA ARG A 131 4.72 11.87 -19.21
C ARG A 131 3.82 10.91 -18.46
N VAL A 132 2.51 11.17 -18.40
CA VAL A 132 1.52 10.27 -17.80
C VAL A 132 1.52 8.93 -18.54
N GLY A 133 1.47 8.93 -19.87
CA GLY A 133 1.50 7.71 -20.67
C GLY A 133 2.78 6.89 -20.47
N ALA A 134 3.96 7.55 -20.42
CA ALA A 134 5.23 6.88 -20.15
C ALA A 134 5.26 6.26 -18.74
N SER A 135 4.70 6.96 -17.75
CA SER A 135 4.60 6.49 -16.36
C SER A 135 3.71 5.23 -16.26
N VAL A 136 2.52 5.26 -16.86
CA VAL A 136 1.60 4.10 -16.92
C VAL A 136 2.27 2.90 -17.59
N LEU A 137 2.96 3.11 -18.71
CA LEU A 137 3.69 2.04 -19.39
C LEU A 137 4.80 1.44 -18.51
N GLY A 138 5.48 2.28 -17.73
CA GLY A 138 6.47 1.85 -16.74
C GLY A 138 5.86 0.93 -15.68
N VAL A 139 4.73 1.31 -15.10
CA VAL A 139 3.99 0.50 -14.11
C VAL A 139 3.56 -0.83 -14.69
N VAL A 140 2.97 -0.84 -15.89
CA VAL A 140 2.56 -2.08 -16.58
C VAL A 140 3.76 -3.00 -16.81
N ARG A 141 4.89 -2.45 -17.27
CA ARG A 141 6.11 -3.24 -17.49
C ARG A 141 6.66 -3.81 -16.19
N SER A 142 6.67 -3.05 -15.10
CA SER A 142 7.09 -3.53 -13.79
C SER A 142 6.19 -4.66 -13.31
N ALA A 143 4.86 -4.49 -13.36
CA ALA A 143 3.90 -5.53 -12.97
C ALA A 143 4.05 -6.83 -13.79
N VAL A 144 4.29 -6.73 -15.11
CA VAL A 144 4.57 -7.90 -15.96
C VAL A 144 5.91 -8.56 -15.57
N THR A 145 6.93 -7.75 -15.26
CA THR A 145 8.24 -8.26 -14.81
C THR A 145 8.09 -9.02 -13.49
N CYS A 146 7.34 -8.48 -12.52
CA CYS A 146 7.00 -9.17 -11.27
C CYS A 146 6.26 -10.49 -11.52
N ARG A 147 5.30 -10.51 -12.45
CA ARG A 147 4.57 -11.73 -12.80
C ARG A 147 5.47 -12.81 -13.41
N LEU A 148 6.37 -12.40 -14.31
CA LEU A 148 7.37 -13.28 -14.89
C LEU A 148 8.35 -13.77 -13.82
N GLY A 149 8.80 -12.88 -12.93
CA GLY A 149 9.62 -13.20 -11.77
C GLY A 149 8.97 -14.23 -10.85
N ALA A 150 7.69 -14.07 -10.52
CA ALA A 150 6.92 -15.04 -9.73
C ALA A 150 6.85 -16.42 -10.42
N THR A 151 6.68 -16.43 -11.74
CA THR A 151 6.66 -17.66 -12.54
C THR A 151 8.03 -18.34 -12.52
N VAL A 152 9.12 -17.59 -12.72
CA VAL A 152 10.49 -18.09 -12.65
C VAL A 152 10.82 -18.60 -11.25
N ALA A 153 10.45 -17.87 -10.19
CA ALA A 153 10.66 -18.27 -8.81
C ALA A 153 9.93 -19.57 -8.47
N SER A 154 8.66 -19.71 -8.90
CA SER A 154 7.90 -20.94 -8.70
C SER A 154 8.47 -22.15 -9.47
N ALA A 155 9.08 -21.91 -10.64
CA ALA A 155 9.62 -22.97 -11.50
C ALA A 155 11.07 -23.36 -11.16
N THR A 156 11.85 -22.45 -10.58
CA THR A 156 13.30 -22.61 -10.41
C THR A 156 13.78 -22.48 -8.96
N GLY A 157 12.93 -22.00 -8.04
CA GLY A 157 13.31 -21.71 -6.65
C GLY A 157 14.21 -20.48 -6.47
N LEU A 158 14.54 -19.75 -7.55
CA LEU A 158 15.34 -18.52 -7.50
C LEU A 158 14.43 -17.31 -7.21
N ARG A 159 14.70 -16.61 -6.10
CA ARG A 159 14.02 -15.35 -5.74
C ARG A 159 14.61 -14.18 -6.54
N LEU A 160 13.76 -13.31 -7.05
CA LEU A 160 14.17 -12.17 -7.87
C LEU A 160 13.69 -10.88 -7.20
N GLU A 161 14.61 -10.15 -6.56
CA GLU A 161 14.35 -8.79 -6.08
C GLU A 161 14.25 -7.88 -7.30
N VAL A 162 13.05 -7.33 -7.55
CA VAL A 162 12.72 -6.63 -8.81
C VAL A 162 13.10 -5.14 -8.77
N ASP A 163 13.34 -4.58 -7.58
CA ASP A 163 13.75 -3.18 -7.38
C ASP A 163 14.85 -3.04 -6.31
N GLU A 164 15.61 -1.94 -6.36
CA GLU A 164 16.65 -1.60 -5.36
C GLU A 164 15.99 -1.14 -4.04
N PRO A 165 16.28 -1.79 -2.89
CA PRO A 165 15.68 -1.40 -1.61
C PRO A 165 16.03 0.04 -1.21
N VAL A 166 15.05 0.77 -0.69
CA VAL A 166 15.33 2.08 -0.07
C VAL A 166 16.17 1.85 1.19
N THR A 167 17.37 2.43 1.23
CA THR A 167 18.24 2.30 2.41
C THR A 167 17.75 3.22 3.52
N HIS A 168 17.29 2.64 4.63
CA HIS A 168 16.90 3.37 5.84
C HIS A 168 18.08 3.42 6.83
N GLU A 169 18.06 4.36 7.78
CA GLU A 169 19.08 4.46 8.85
C GLU A 169 18.85 3.44 9.98
N THR A 170 17.88 2.54 9.77
CA THR A 170 17.47 1.50 10.72
C THR A 170 17.17 0.16 10.04
N THR A 171 17.25 -0.91 10.81
CA THR A 171 17.01 -2.30 10.42
C THR A 171 16.10 -3.00 11.42
N LEU A 172 15.65 -4.21 11.10
CA LEU A 172 14.85 -5.05 12.02
C LEU A 172 15.56 -5.37 13.35
N ALA A 173 16.90 -5.26 13.41
CA ALA A 173 17.68 -5.54 14.62
C ALA A 173 17.76 -4.34 15.59
N ASP A 174 17.36 -3.14 15.14
CA ASP A 174 17.35 -1.96 15.99
C ASP A 174 16.19 -1.98 16.99
N PRO A 175 16.31 -1.27 18.14
CA PRO A 175 15.21 -1.16 19.10
C PRO A 175 13.95 -0.52 18.51
N PRO A 176 12.74 -0.90 18.98
CA PRO A 176 11.46 -0.35 18.51
C PRO A 176 11.41 1.18 18.47
N GLU A 177 11.95 1.84 19.49
CA GLU A 177 11.98 3.31 19.61
C GLU A 177 12.78 3.94 18.47
N ARG A 178 13.93 3.34 18.13
CA ARG A 178 14.78 3.81 17.04
C ARG A 178 14.09 3.66 15.69
N GLN A 179 13.42 2.53 15.46
CA GLN A 179 12.66 2.31 14.23
C GLN A 179 11.52 3.34 14.12
N ALA A 180 10.75 3.55 15.19
CA ALA A 180 9.63 4.49 15.20
C ALA A 180 10.10 5.96 15.03
N ASP A 181 11.22 6.33 15.63
CA ASP A 181 11.80 7.66 15.49
C ASP A 181 12.34 7.90 14.07
N ASP A 182 13.00 6.92 13.44
CA ASP A 182 13.48 7.01 12.06
C ASP A 182 12.32 7.21 11.08
N GLU A 183 11.26 6.41 11.20
CA GLU A 183 10.06 6.52 10.39
C GLU A 183 9.41 7.91 10.51
N ARG A 184 9.26 8.42 11.76
CA ARG A 184 8.76 9.78 12.01
C ARG A 184 9.67 10.84 11.39
N SER A 185 10.99 10.68 11.49
CA SER A 185 11.97 11.61 10.94
C SER A 185 11.89 11.67 9.41
N GLN A 186 11.74 10.50 8.76
CA GLN A 186 11.57 10.39 7.32
C GLN A 186 10.25 11.02 6.85
N LEU A 187 9.13 10.73 7.53
CA LEU A 187 7.85 11.36 7.22
C LEU A 187 7.90 12.87 7.38
N ASN A 188 8.50 13.37 8.46
CA ASN A 188 8.66 14.81 8.67
C ASN A 188 9.53 15.45 7.58
N ARG A 189 10.60 14.78 7.14
CA ARG A 189 11.47 15.25 6.04
C ARG A 189 10.70 15.31 4.72
N SER A 190 9.99 14.24 4.37
CA SER A 190 9.16 14.16 3.16
C SER A 190 8.04 15.20 3.17
N LEU A 191 7.33 15.36 4.29
CA LEU A 191 6.31 16.40 4.46
C LEU A 191 6.88 17.82 4.42
N THR A 192 8.08 18.04 4.96
CA THR A 192 8.75 19.35 4.86
C THR A 192 9.08 19.69 3.42
N LEU A 193 9.54 18.72 2.63
CA LEU A 193 9.83 18.92 1.20
C LEU A 193 8.55 19.16 0.38
N LEU A 194 7.49 18.37 0.61
CA LEU A 194 6.19 18.52 -0.06
C LEU A 194 5.49 19.84 0.31
N ARG A 195 5.63 20.32 1.55
CA ARG A 195 5.12 21.64 1.95
C ARG A 195 5.87 22.79 1.29
N CYS A 196 7.08 22.56 0.79
CA CYS A 196 7.87 23.57 0.09
C CYS A 196 7.63 23.58 -1.44
N ALA A 197 7.03 22.53 -2.00
CA ALA A 197 6.71 22.45 -3.42
C ALA A 197 5.56 21.47 -3.66
N ASP A 198 4.49 21.95 -4.31
CA ASP A 198 3.43 21.08 -4.80
C ASP A 198 4.03 20.00 -5.73
N PRO A 199 3.59 18.73 -5.61
CA PRO A 199 4.00 17.71 -6.56
C PRO A 199 3.65 18.18 -7.98
N PRO A 200 4.51 17.90 -8.97
CA PRO A 200 4.23 18.27 -10.35
C PRO A 200 2.84 17.76 -10.77
N GLU A 201 2.10 18.59 -11.50
CA GLU A 201 0.75 18.28 -12.02
C GLU A 201 0.60 16.86 -12.61
N PRO A 202 1.54 16.32 -13.42
CA PRO A 202 1.43 14.94 -13.92
C PRO A 202 1.44 13.85 -12.85
N VAL A 203 2.10 14.11 -11.71
CA VAL A 203 2.18 13.17 -10.57
C VAL A 203 0.88 13.20 -9.79
N ARG A 204 0.33 14.41 -9.55
CA ARG A 204 -0.95 14.60 -8.88
C ARG A 204 -2.09 13.90 -9.60
N ILE A 205 -2.28 14.17 -10.90
CA ILE A 205 -3.33 13.54 -11.71
C ILE A 205 -3.28 12.02 -11.61
N ARG A 206 -2.07 11.45 -11.68
CA ARG A 206 -1.90 10.00 -11.60
C ARG A 206 -2.27 9.47 -10.21
N ASP A 207 -1.81 10.13 -9.15
CA ASP A 207 -2.04 9.67 -7.79
C ASP A 207 -3.52 9.84 -7.39
N ASP A 208 -4.18 10.93 -7.81
CA ASP A 208 -5.62 11.16 -7.62
C ASP A 208 -6.47 10.06 -8.30
N VAL A 209 -6.12 9.67 -9.53
CA VAL A 209 -6.77 8.57 -10.26
C VAL A 209 -6.51 7.22 -9.57
N ARG A 210 -5.30 6.98 -9.08
CA ARG A 210 -4.98 5.76 -8.31
C ARG A 210 -5.83 5.70 -7.04
N ASP A 211 -5.95 6.81 -6.32
CA ASP A 211 -6.75 6.90 -5.09
C ASP A 211 -8.24 6.69 -5.35
N GLU A 212 -8.79 7.25 -6.42
CA GLU A 212 -10.18 7.01 -6.82
C GLU A 212 -10.43 5.53 -7.11
N CYS A 213 -9.56 4.89 -7.89
CA CYS A 213 -9.72 3.49 -8.25
C CYS A 213 -9.52 2.56 -7.04
N MET A 214 -8.55 2.85 -6.18
CA MET A 214 -8.34 2.10 -4.93
C MET A 214 -9.53 2.24 -3.99
N ALA A 215 -10.08 3.45 -3.80
CA ALA A 215 -11.26 3.68 -2.98
C ALA A 215 -12.48 2.94 -3.52
N SER A 216 -12.71 2.98 -4.85
CA SER A 216 -13.79 2.23 -5.52
C SER A 216 -13.69 0.73 -5.23
N ARG A 217 -12.52 0.13 -5.43
CA ARG A 217 -12.27 -1.29 -5.13
C ARG A 217 -12.48 -1.62 -3.65
N LEU A 218 -12.05 -0.76 -2.74
CA LEU A 218 -12.26 -0.96 -1.29
C LEU A 218 -13.75 -0.87 -0.92
N ALA A 219 -14.52 0.01 -1.58
CA ALA A 219 -15.95 0.13 -1.40
C ALA A 219 -16.70 -1.13 -1.87
N ASP A 220 -16.23 -1.79 -2.93
CA ASP A 220 -16.75 -3.09 -3.36
C ASP A 220 -16.37 -4.21 -2.38
N LEU A 221 -15.08 -4.30 -2.00
CA LEU A 221 -14.58 -5.35 -1.12
C LEU A 221 -15.24 -5.33 0.26
N ARG A 222 -15.57 -4.16 0.80
CA ARG A 222 -16.27 -4.06 2.10
C ARG A 222 -17.69 -4.60 2.07
N THR A 223 -18.28 -4.88 0.90
CA THR A 223 -19.56 -5.60 0.81
C THR A 223 -19.40 -7.11 1.02
N GLU A 224 -18.18 -7.63 0.86
CA GLU A 224 -17.88 -9.05 0.98
C GLU A 224 -17.46 -9.46 2.42
N GLY A 225 -16.90 -8.54 3.20
CA GLY A 225 -16.40 -8.81 4.54
C GLY A 225 -15.64 -7.63 5.15
N GLU A 226 -15.17 -7.80 6.38
CA GLU A 226 -14.27 -6.82 7.02
C GLU A 226 -12.94 -6.75 6.28
N VAL A 227 -12.49 -5.54 5.97
CA VAL A 227 -11.31 -5.29 5.14
C VAL A 227 -10.21 -4.66 5.97
N VAL A 228 -8.98 -5.18 5.84
CA VAL A 228 -7.76 -4.45 6.19
C VAL A 228 -7.04 -4.10 4.90
N ALA A 229 -6.75 -2.81 4.70
CA ALA A 229 -6.04 -2.33 3.52
C ALA A 229 -4.64 -1.82 3.90
N VAL A 230 -3.60 -2.42 3.35
CA VAL A 230 -2.21 -1.99 3.52
C VAL A 230 -1.82 -1.11 2.34
N VAL A 231 -1.62 0.18 2.63
CA VAL A 231 -1.37 1.22 1.63
C VAL A 231 -0.22 2.10 2.06
N GLY A 232 0.52 2.64 1.11
CA GLY A 232 1.56 3.64 1.33
C GLY A 232 1.00 4.86 2.06
N ARG A 233 1.85 5.50 2.88
CA ARG A 233 1.43 6.60 3.75
C ARG A 233 0.82 7.77 2.97
N GLY A 234 1.22 7.98 1.72
CA GLY A 234 0.65 9.00 0.84
C GLY A 234 -0.83 8.79 0.51
N HIS A 235 -1.28 7.53 0.44
CA HIS A 235 -2.63 7.14 0.07
C HIS A 235 -3.58 7.03 1.28
N LEU A 236 -3.04 6.95 2.51
CA LEU A 236 -3.82 6.73 3.73
C LEU A 236 -4.93 7.77 3.96
N ASP A 237 -4.59 9.06 3.91
CA ASP A 237 -5.54 10.14 4.19
C ASP A 237 -6.53 10.33 3.02
N PRO A 238 -6.09 10.42 1.74
CA PRO A 238 -7.00 10.50 0.59
C PRO A 238 -8.02 9.34 0.51
N LEU A 239 -7.59 8.11 0.77
CA LEU A 239 -8.51 6.96 0.79
C LEU A 239 -9.49 7.02 1.96
N SER A 240 -9.04 7.46 3.13
CA SER A 240 -9.92 7.63 4.29
C SER A 240 -10.98 8.70 4.06
N GLU A 241 -10.64 9.77 3.34
CA GLU A 241 -11.60 10.83 2.98
C GLU A 241 -12.62 10.29 1.97
N ARG A 242 -12.17 9.69 0.86
CA ARG A 242 -13.05 9.15 -0.20
C ARG A 242 -13.99 8.04 0.27
N LEU A 243 -13.58 7.22 1.24
CA LEU A 243 -14.41 6.13 1.78
C LEU A 243 -15.35 6.58 2.91
N GLY A 244 -15.12 7.77 3.47
CA GLY A 244 -15.93 8.38 4.53
C GLY A 244 -17.01 9.33 4.02
N GLU A 245 -16.94 9.71 2.75
CA GLU A 245 -18.00 10.41 2.00
C GLU A 245 -19.15 9.45 1.62
#